data_AF-A0A1F9MFG5-F1
#
_entry.id   AF-A0A1F9MFG5-F1
#
_cell.length_a   1.000
_cell.length_b   1.000
_cell.length_c   1.000
_cell.angle_alpha   90.00
_cell.angle_beta   90.00
_cell.angle_gamma   90.00
#
_symmetry.space_group_name_H-M   'P 1'
#
loop_
_entity.id
_entity.type
_entity.pdbx_description
1 polymer ?
#
loop_
_entity_poly.entity_id
_entity_poly.type
_entity_poly.pdbx_seq_one_letter_code
_entity_poly.pdbx_strand_id
1 'polypeptide(L)'
;MTSSPTRFALKSKKSWLFAALLIFLFPCLGWGIETYSGDYKTILNSQTDTLTIWNYADNLQIYVLDFPNLTMQGRTFNRVTQFTEQAQNGESYPKVLNNDEFIRYMDARRRTQANFAFGHDVLVSEMVQFYNIVDRDKIDLFPEELELRDFLVDRRFIKVWRGFYQALQPDVVILSIPQIQAKKDNEPQVSELARQAIFAHEISHGEYYTNSHYANYCRMFWQQTLTDAQREIFLNFFKRYNYAVNIPELIVNEMQAYLMFTPDPLSFSAKKLGVKDEELESLREAFRKGKPPTKLPLR
;
A
#
# COMPACT_ATOMS: atom_id res chain seq x y z
N MET A 1 -76.59 1.62 49.24
CA MET A 1 -75.29 2.16 48.78
C MET A 1 -74.18 1.39 49.49
N THR A 2 -73.80 0.27 48.85
CA THR A 2 -72.42 -0.13 48.46
C THR A 2 -71.61 -0.75 49.61
N SER A 3 -71.78 -2.03 49.96
CA SER A 3 -71.37 -3.31 49.29
C SER A 3 -69.97 -3.82 49.68
N SER A 4 -69.99 -4.85 50.53
CA SER A 4 -69.12 -6.04 50.75
C SER A 4 -67.59 -6.00 50.60
N PRO A 5 -66.85 -6.63 51.55
CA PRO A 5 -65.50 -7.12 51.35
C PRO A 5 -65.51 -8.63 51.04
N THR A 6 -65.00 -9.04 49.88
CA THR A 6 -64.80 -10.46 49.54
C THR A 6 -63.35 -10.86 49.80
N ARG A 7 -63.14 -11.82 50.71
CA ARG A 7 -61.93 -12.65 50.76
C ARG A 7 -62.19 -13.91 49.93
N PHE A 8 -61.30 -14.21 49.00
CA PHE A 8 -61.04 -15.58 48.55
C PHE A 8 -59.54 -15.78 48.42
N ALA A 9 -59.04 -16.79 49.12
CA ALA A 9 -57.68 -17.28 48.99
C ALA A 9 -57.67 -18.44 47.99
N LEU A 10 -56.71 -18.44 47.07
CA LEU A 10 -56.21 -19.68 46.48
C LEU A 10 -54.69 -19.60 46.32
N LYS A 11 -54.04 -20.62 46.89
CA LYS A 11 -52.63 -20.97 46.76
C LYS A 11 -52.32 -21.30 45.29
N SER A 12 -51.13 -20.96 44.77
CA SER A 12 -50.01 -21.92 44.67
C SER A 12 -48.88 -21.44 43.73
N LYS A 13 -47.66 -21.90 44.08
CA LYS A 13 -46.49 -22.18 43.24
C LYS A 13 -45.64 -21.01 42.68
N LYS A 14 -44.51 -20.84 43.36
CA LYS A 14 -43.13 -20.72 42.85
C LYS A 14 -42.99 -20.55 41.33
N SER A 15 -42.36 -19.46 40.89
CA SER A 15 -41.07 -19.55 40.19
C SER A 15 -40.36 -18.21 40.24
N TRP A 16 -39.13 -18.22 40.77
CA TRP A 16 -38.17 -17.15 40.54
C TRP A 16 -37.72 -17.27 39.10
N LEU A 17 -38.14 -16.34 38.24
CA LEU A 17 -37.55 -16.16 36.93
C LEU A 17 -36.24 -15.38 37.11
N PHE A 18 -35.14 -16.12 37.22
CA PHE A 18 -33.83 -15.63 36.84
C PHE A 18 -33.93 -15.18 35.38
N ALA A 19 -33.91 -13.87 35.14
CA ALA A 19 -33.63 -13.34 33.82
C ALA A 19 -32.12 -13.53 33.57
N ALA A 20 -31.74 -14.71 33.12
CA ALA A 20 -30.47 -14.93 32.44
C ALA A 20 -30.57 -14.23 31.09
N LEU A 21 -30.15 -12.96 31.05
CA LEU A 21 -29.95 -12.27 29.78
C LEU A 21 -28.74 -12.93 29.13
N LEU A 22 -29.02 -13.83 28.19
CA LEU A 22 -28.06 -14.40 27.25
C LEU A 22 -27.33 -13.25 26.57
N ILE A 23 -26.08 -13.01 26.97
CA ILE A 23 -25.10 -12.29 26.17
C ILE A 23 -24.92 -13.17 24.92
N PHE A 24 -25.56 -12.77 23.82
CA PHE A 24 -25.16 -13.23 22.50
C PHE A 24 -23.74 -12.71 22.27
N LEU A 25 -22.75 -13.51 22.68
CA LEU A 25 -21.44 -13.49 22.06
C LEU A 25 -21.68 -13.90 20.61
N PHE A 26 -21.96 -12.92 19.75
CA PHE A 26 -21.70 -13.11 18.34
C PHE A 26 -20.22 -13.49 18.27
N PRO A 27 -19.85 -14.69 17.76
CA PRO A 27 -18.50 -14.84 17.31
C PRO A 27 -18.34 -13.74 16.26
N CYS A 28 -17.46 -12.78 16.53
CA CYS A 28 -16.83 -12.04 15.46
C CYS A 28 -16.14 -13.13 14.66
N LEU A 29 -16.82 -13.65 13.64
CA LEU A 29 -16.19 -14.43 12.60
C LEU A 29 -15.22 -13.43 12.00
N GLY A 30 -13.99 -13.41 12.50
CA GLY A 30 -12.90 -12.73 11.84
C GLY A 30 -12.78 -13.43 10.51
N TRP A 31 -13.37 -12.84 9.47
CA TRP A 31 -13.06 -13.18 8.09
C TRP A 31 -11.68 -12.60 7.86
N GLY A 32 -10.67 -13.22 8.47
CA GLY A 32 -9.29 -12.82 8.27
C GLY A 32 -9.02 -12.94 6.78
N ILE A 33 -8.52 -11.87 6.16
CA ILE A 33 -8.21 -11.90 4.74
C ILE A 33 -7.17 -13.01 4.53
N GLU A 34 -7.56 -14.01 3.74
CA GLU A 34 -6.70 -15.14 3.44
C GLU A 34 -5.47 -14.64 2.69
N THR A 35 -4.31 -15.22 3.01
CA THR A 35 -3.06 -14.89 2.34
C THR A 35 -2.63 -16.12 1.57
N TYR A 36 -2.40 -15.92 0.28
CA TYR A 36 -1.95 -16.95 -0.64
C TYR A 36 -0.46 -16.81 -0.88
N SER A 37 0.24 -17.90 -1.13
CA SER A 37 1.62 -17.85 -1.65
C SER A 37 1.56 -17.78 -3.16
N GLY A 38 2.32 -16.87 -3.79
CA GLY A 38 2.34 -16.74 -5.25
C GLY A 38 3.68 -16.24 -5.77
N ASP A 39 4.12 -16.77 -6.92
CA ASP A 39 5.26 -16.22 -7.65
C ASP A 39 4.84 -15.04 -8.55
N TYR A 40 5.80 -14.42 -9.23
CA TYR A 40 5.54 -13.23 -10.05
C TYR A 40 4.51 -13.51 -11.16
N LYS A 41 4.56 -14.69 -11.80
CA LYS A 41 3.63 -15.03 -12.87
C LYS A 41 2.25 -15.37 -12.32
N THR A 42 2.17 -16.04 -11.18
CA THR A 42 0.90 -16.33 -10.50
C THR A 42 0.16 -15.04 -10.17
N ILE A 43 0.84 -14.08 -9.52
CA ILE A 43 0.24 -12.81 -9.11
C ILE A 43 -0.10 -11.93 -10.32
N LEU A 44 0.80 -11.84 -11.31
CA LEU A 44 0.53 -11.01 -12.49
C LEU A 44 -0.73 -11.46 -13.25
N ASN A 45 -0.95 -12.77 -13.33
CA ASN A 45 -2.06 -13.37 -14.09
C ASN A 45 -3.30 -13.64 -13.23
N SER A 46 -3.30 -13.33 -11.92
CA SER A 46 -4.49 -13.48 -11.09
C SER A 46 -5.57 -12.47 -11.47
N GLN A 47 -6.82 -12.92 -11.41
CA GLN A 47 -7.99 -12.06 -11.59
C GLN A 47 -9.13 -12.53 -10.70
N THR A 48 -9.62 -11.65 -9.83
CA THR A 48 -10.67 -11.86 -8.84
C THR A 48 -11.55 -10.61 -8.74
N ASP A 49 -12.79 -10.75 -8.28
CA ASP A 49 -13.69 -9.62 -8.01
C ASP A 49 -13.55 -9.04 -6.59
N THR A 50 -12.65 -9.62 -5.79
CA THR A 50 -12.37 -9.29 -4.40
C THR A 50 -10.88 -9.02 -4.18
N LEU A 51 -10.54 -8.29 -3.11
CA LEU A 51 -9.14 -8.08 -2.70
C LEU A 51 -8.48 -9.43 -2.41
N THR A 52 -7.36 -9.70 -3.07
CA THR A 52 -6.52 -10.87 -2.82
C THR A 52 -5.19 -10.44 -2.21
N ILE A 53 -4.74 -11.10 -1.15
CA ILE A 53 -3.44 -10.82 -0.53
C ILE A 53 -2.48 -11.97 -0.84
N TRP A 54 -1.35 -11.63 -1.43
CA TRP A 54 -0.29 -12.57 -1.75
C TRP A 54 0.92 -12.34 -0.85
N ASN A 55 1.47 -13.40 -0.27
CA ASN A 55 2.86 -13.42 0.20
C ASN A 55 3.74 -13.87 -0.97
N TYR A 56 4.70 -13.04 -1.36
CA TYR A 56 5.50 -13.28 -2.55
C TYR A 56 6.48 -14.43 -2.33
N ALA A 57 6.35 -15.50 -3.12
CA ALA A 57 7.03 -16.77 -2.88
C ALA A 57 8.56 -16.68 -2.95
N ASP A 58 9.10 -15.77 -3.76
CA ASP A 58 10.55 -15.59 -3.89
C ASP A 58 11.15 -14.74 -2.76
N ASN A 59 10.31 -14.00 -2.03
CA ASN A 59 10.71 -13.12 -0.93
C ASN A 59 9.55 -12.90 0.05
N LEU A 60 9.56 -13.67 1.15
CA LEU A 60 8.46 -13.73 2.12
C LEU A 60 8.28 -12.44 2.95
N GLN A 61 9.16 -11.45 2.80
CA GLN A 61 9.03 -10.13 3.41
C GLN A 61 8.16 -9.17 2.58
N ILE A 62 7.69 -9.61 1.41
CA ILE A 62 6.85 -8.80 0.53
C ILE A 62 5.44 -9.38 0.50
N TYR A 63 4.46 -8.51 0.76
CA TYR A 63 3.04 -8.80 0.60
C TYR A 63 2.46 -7.91 -0.49
N VAL A 64 1.68 -8.50 -1.40
CA VAL A 64 1.04 -7.80 -2.52
C VAL A 64 -0.48 -7.85 -2.33
N LEU A 65 -1.09 -6.68 -2.16
CA LEU A 65 -2.54 -6.51 -2.14
C LEU A 65 -3.01 -6.26 -3.58
N ASP A 66 -3.71 -7.24 -4.15
CA ASP A 66 -4.21 -7.23 -5.52
C ASP A 66 -5.67 -6.78 -5.54
N PHE A 67 -5.89 -5.51 -5.88
CA PHE A 67 -7.18 -4.84 -5.76
C PHE A 67 -8.08 -5.06 -6.98
N PRO A 68 -9.37 -5.39 -6.78
CA PRO A 68 -10.31 -5.57 -7.89
C PRO A 68 -10.68 -4.25 -8.59
N ASN A 69 -10.39 -3.10 -7.94
CA ASN A 69 -10.61 -1.78 -8.51
C ASN A 69 -9.72 -0.70 -7.87
N LEU A 70 -9.45 0.36 -8.63
CA LEU A 70 -8.60 1.47 -8.21
C LEU A 70 -9.20 2.33 -7.09
N THR A 71 -10.53 2.43 -6.97
CA THR A 71 -11.14 3.22 -5.89
C THR A 71 -10.85 2.61 -4.51
N MET A 72 -10.99 1.29 -4.39
CA MET A 72 -10.69 0.55 -3.16
C MET A 72 -9.20 0.65 -2.82
N GLN A 73 -8.31 0.47 -3.81
CA GLN A 73 -6.87 0.69 -3.63
C GLN A 73 -6.59 2.08 -3.08
N GLY A 74 -7.15 3.11 -3.71
CA GLY A 74 -6.94 4.49 -3.32
C GLY A 74 -7.44 4.81 -1.91
N ARG A 75 -8.63 4.34 -1.55
CA ARG A 75 -9.17 4.49 -0.19
C ARG A 75 -8.30 3.81 0.87
N THR A 76 -7.59 2.75 0.48
CA THR A 76 -6.68 2.03 1.38
C THR A 76 -5.34 2.75 1.54
N PHE A 77 -4.75 3.26 0.44
CA PHE A 77 -3.33 3.66 0.42
C PHE A 77 -3.06 5.14 0.14
N ASN A 78 -3.97 5.90 -0.48
CA ASN A 78 -3.64 7.27 -0.90
C ASN A 78 -3.34 8.18 0.30
N ARG A 79 -4.01 7.98 1.45
CA ARG A 79 -3.81 8.82 2.64
C ARG A 79 -2.46 8.56 3.30
N VAL A 80 -2.05 7.30 3.44
CA VAL A 80 -0.72 6.96 3.97
C VAL A 80 0.38 7.43 3.02
N THR A 81 0.18 7.33 1.71
CA THR A 81 1.11 7.86 0.69
C THR A 81 1.25 9.37 0.82
N GLN A 82 0.13 10.09 0.91
CA GLN A 82 0.14 11.53 1.12
C GLN A 82 0.84 11.92 2.43
N PHE A 83 0.74 11.09 3.48
CA PHE A 83 1.43 11.28 4.74
C PHE A 83 2.95 11.03 4.62
N THR A 84 3.38 9.96 3.98
CA THR A 84 4.81 9.64 3.79
C THR A 84 5.49 10.65 2.87
N GLU A 85 4.80 11.11 1.81
CA GLU A 85 5.28 12.16 0.91
C GLU A 85 5.53 13.49 1.63
N GLN A 86 4.73 13.88 2.64
CA GLN A 86 5.00 15.08 3.45
C GLN A 86 6.34 14.96 4.19
N ALA A 87 6.58 13.81 4.83
CA ALA A 87 7.83 13.55 5.53
C ALA A 87 9.02 13.58 4.54
N GLN A 88 8.83 13.01 3.35
CA GLN A 88 9.84 13.00 2.30
C GLN A 88 10.14 14.42 1.76
N ASN A 89 9.13 15.28 1.66
CA ASN A 89 9.31 16.68 1.25
C ASN A 89 9.86 17.58 2.36
N GLY A 90 10.26 17.02 3.51
CA GLY A 90 10.92 17.74 4.58
C GLY A 90 9.97 18.52 5.48
N GLU A 91 8.67 18.20 5.49
CA GLU A 91 7.75 18.78 6.45
C GLU A 91 8.14 18.37 7.88
N SER A 92 8.41 19.37 8.73
CA SER A 92 8.90 19.11 10.09
C SER A 92 7.88 18.40 10.98
N TYR A 93 6.59 18.49 10.64
CA TYR A 93 5.50 17.87 11.38
C TYR A 93 4.47 17.30 10.39
N PRO A 94 4.76 16.14 9.76
CA PRO A 94 3.82 15.51 8.85
C PRO A 94 2.50 15.22 9.56
N LYS A 95 1.38 15.51 8.91
CA LYS A 95 0.04 15.29 9.46
C LYS A 95 -0.73 14.30 8.60
N VAL A 96 -1.51 13.45 9.24
CA VAL A 96 -2.53 12.69 8.52
C VAL A 96 -3.74 13.59 8.33
N LEU A 97 -4.20 13.74 7.09
CA LEU A 97 -5.37 14.55 6.78
C LEU A 97 -6.66 13.81 7.20
N ASN A 98 -7.60 14.51 7.81
CA ASN A 98 -8.94 13.95 8.02
C ASN A 98 -9.70 13.80 6.69
N ASN A 99 -10.87 13.14 6.69
CA ASN A 99 -11.59 12.82 5.45
C ASN A 99 -11.91 14.05 4.60
N ASP A 100 -12.38 15.13 5.22
CA ASP A 100 -12.74 16.37 4.52
C ASP A 100 -11.49 17.09 3.97
N GLU A 101 -10.41 17.14 4.76
CA GLU A 101 -9.13 17.70 4.33
C GLU A 101 -8.53 16.91 3.17
N PHE A 102 -8.62 15.58 3.23
CA PHE A 102 -8.08 14.70 2.22
C PHE A 102 -8.84 14.80 0.90
N ILE A 103 -10.18 14.90 0.95
CA ILE A 103 -11.01 15.18 -0.23
C ILE A 103 -10.60 16.53 -0.86
N ARG A 104 -10.52 17.61 -0.06
CA ARG A 104 -10.07 18.92 -0.56
C ARG A 104 -8.66 18.87 -1.15
N TYR A 105 -7.75 18.10 -0.54
CA TYR A 105 -6.38 17.93 -1.01
C TYR A 105 -6.33 17.27 -2.41
N MET A 106 -7.15 16.24 -2.63
CA MET A 106 -7.27 15.57 -3.93
C MET A 106 -7.94 16.49 -4.97
N ASP A 107 -9.03 17.17 -4.60
CA ASP A 107 -9.75 18.09 -5.49
C ASP A 107 -8.84 19.22 -5.99
N ALA A 108 -8.01 19.80 -5.10
CA ALA A 108 -7.05 20.83 -5.45
C ALA A 108 -6.01 20.36 -6.50
N ARG A 109 -5.74 19.05 -6.56
CA ARG A 109 -4.84 18.41 -7.53
C ARG A 109 -5.57 17.81 -8.73
N ARG A 110 -6.90 17.94 -8.78
CA ARG A 110 -7.78 17.30 -9.78
C ARG A 110 -7.57 15.80 -9.83
N ARG A 111 -7.39 15.19 -8.65
CA ARG A 111 -7.24 13.75 -8.45
C ARG A 111 -8.49 13.19 -7.78
N THR A 112 -8.67 11.89 -7.92
CA THR A 112 -9.69 11.09 -7.24
C THR A 112 -9.01 9.91 -6.56
N GLN A 113 -9.76 9.16 -5.75
CA GLN A 113 -9.24 7.92 -5.16
C GLN A 113 -8.66 6.97 -6.23
N ALA A 114 -9.30 6.88 -7.39
CA ALA A 114 -8.94 5.94 -8.45
C ALA A 114 -7.81 6.42 -9.38
N ASN A 115 -7.32 7.65 -9.25
CA ASN A 115 -6.27 8.17 -10.14
C ASN A 115 -5.16 8.95 -9.42
N PHE A 116 -5.14 8.91 -8.09
CA PHE A 116 -4.10 9.53 -7.26
C PHE A 116 -2.75 8.87 -7.54
N ALA A 117 -2.68 7.55 -7.33
CA ALA A 117 -1.58 6.68 -7.71
C ALA A 117 -2.13 5.33 -8.19
N PHE A 118 -1.34 4.62 -8.99
CA PHE A 118 -1.74 3.35 -9.60
C PHE A 118 -1.13 2.14 -8.91
N GLY A 119 -0.08 2.32 -8.12
CA GLY A 119 0.50 1.35 -7.21
C GLY A 119 1.03 2.08 -5.99
N HIS A 120 1.35 1.34 -4.94
CA HIS A 120 1.92 1.88 -3.71
C HIS A 120 2.85 0.87 -3.09
N ASP A 121 3.95 1.34 -2.52
CA ASP A 121 4.86 0.62 -1.63
C ASP A 121 4.88 1.28 -0.25
N VAL A 122 4.66 0.51 0.81
CA VAL A 122 4.73 1.03 2.18
C VAL A 122 5.35 -0.01 3.11
N LEU A 123 6.30 0.41 3.95
CA LEU A 123 6.84 -0.42 5.01
C LEU A 123 5.87 -0.54 6.18
N VAL A 124 5.88 -1.68 6.86
CA VAL A 124 5.13 -1.85 8.12
C VAL A 124 5.52 -0.78 9.16
N SER A 125 6.78 -0.37 9.20
CA SER A 125 7.23 0.72 10.07
C SER A 125 6.59 2.08 9.75
N GLU A 126 6.29 2.36 8.48
CA GLU A 126 5.59 3.58 8.04
C GLU A 126 4.09 3.49 8.37
N MET A 127 3.48 2.32 8.19
CA MET A 127 2.10 2.07 8.63
C MET A 127 1.92 2.29 10.12
N VAL A 128 2.88 1.85 10.94
CA VAL A 128 2.85 2.11 12.40
C VAL A 128 2.92 3.59 12.72
N GLN A 129 3.71 4.38 11.97
CA GLN A 129 3.73 5.84 12.16
C GLN A 129 2.38 6.46 11.79
N PHE A 130 1.83 6.07 10.64
CA PHE A 130 0.52 6.51 10.17
C PHE A 130 -0.58 6.24 11.20
N TYR A 131 -0.75 5.00 11.65
CA TYR A 131 -1.82 4.64 12.60
C TYR A 131 -1.62 5.26 13.99
N ASN A 132 -0.39 5.45 14.45
CA ASN A 132 -0.15 6.16 15.71
C ASN A 132 -0.54 7.64 15.62
N ILE A 133 -0.35 8.31 14.48
CA ILE A 133 -0.77 9.70 14.28
C ILE A 133 -2.28 9.80 14.16
N VAL A 134 -2.91 8.87 13.43
CA VAL A 134 -4.37 8.74 13.36
C VAL A 134 -4.98 8.61 14.76
N ASP A 135 -4.46 7.69 15.59
CA ASP A 135 -4.97 7.47 16.95
C ASP A 135 -4.72 8.66 17.89
N ARG A 136 -3.57 9.34 17.74
CA ARG A 136 -3.23 10.56 18.49
C ARG A 136 -4.22 11.68 18.18
N ASP A 137 -4.47 11.91 16.89
CA ASP A 137 -5.25 13.05 16.39
C ASP A 137 -6.75 12.73 16.26
N LYS A 138 -7.17 11.51 16.58
CA LYS A 138 -8.57 11.04 16.54
C LYS A 138 -9.18 11.18 15.14
N ILE A 139 -8.42 10.78 14.14
CA ILE A 139 -8.85 10.81 12.75
C ILE A 139 -9.73 9.58 12.45
N ASP A 140 -10.91 9.82 11.91
CA ASP A 140 -11.77 8.74 11.42
C ASP A 140 -11.19 8.15 10.13
N LEU A 141 -10.83 6.87 10.19
CA LEU A 141 -10.33 6.10 9.05
C LEU A 141 -11.46 5.66 8.13
N PHE A 142 -11.13 5.42 6.86
CA PHE A 142 -12.00 4.69 5.96
C PHE A 142 -12.10 3.21 6.38
N PRO A 143 -13.21 2.53 6.07
CA PRO A 143 -13.34 1.09 6.31
C PRO A 143 -12.15 0.28 5.76
N GLU A 144 -11.70 0.62 4.55
CA GLU A 144 -10.59 -0.07 3.87
C GLU A 144 -9.25 0.10 4.62
N GLU A 145 -9.01 1.24 5.28
CA GLU A 145 -7.81 1.46 6.10
C GLU A 145 -7.88 0.71 7.44
N LEU A 146 -9.09 0.53 7.98
CA LEU A 146 -9.32 -0.30 9.17
C LEU A 146 -9.09 -1.79 8.84
N GLU A 147 -9.57 -2.25 7.69
CA GLU A 147 -9.31 -3.62 7.21
C GLU A 147 -7.82 -3.89 7.04
N LEU A 148 -7.06 -2.93 6.46
CA LEU A 148 -5.61 -3.05 6.37
C LEU A 148 -4.96 -3.11 7.76
N ARG A 149 -5.37 -2.24 8.70
CA ARG A 149 -4.86 -2.26 10.07
C ARG A 149 -5.09 -3.62 10.73
N ASP A 150 -6.30 -4.14 10.62
CA ASP A 150 -6.70 -5.40 11.24
C ASP A 150 -5.92 -6.57 10.63
N PHE A 151 -5.71 -6.57 9.31
CA PHE A 151 -4.80 -7.49 8.64
C PHE A 151 -3.37 -7.44 9.22
N LEU A 152 -2.79 -6.25 9.40
CA LEU A 152 -1.44 -6.09 9.95
C LEU A 152 -1.33 -6.60 11.40
N VAL A 153 -2.39 -6.43 12.21
CA VAL A 153 -2.47 -6.94 13.59
C VAL A 153 -2.60 -8.46 13.59
N ASP A 154 -3.52 -9.00 12.79
CA ASP A 154 -3.79 -10.44 12.69
C ASP A 154 -2.57 -11.23 12.21
N ARG A 155 -1.81 -10.67 11.27
CA ARG A 155 -0.54 -11.23 10.79
C ARG A 155 0.64 -11.01 11.73
N ARG A 156 0.42 -10.30 12.85
CA ARG A 156 1.46 -9.93 13.81
C ARG A 156 2.63 -9.18 13.15
N PHE A 157 2.34 -8.34 12.15
CA PHE A 157 3.29 -7.35 11.67
C PHE A 157 3.33 -6.14 12.59
N ILE A 158 2.18 -5.82 13.19
CA ILE A 158 2.07 -4.81 14.23
C ILE A 158 1.36 -5.39 15.45
N LYS A 159 1.53 -4.75 16.60
CA LYS A 159 0.74 -5.01 17.81
C LYS A 159 0.35 -3.69 18.48
N VAL A 160 -0.75 -3.72 19.21
CA VAL A 160 -1.11 -2.62 20.12
C VAL A 160 -0.60 -2.92 21.52
N TRP A 161 0.18 -2.02 22.09
CA TRP A 161 0.64 -2.12 23.47
C TRP A 161 0.50 -0.78 24.18
N ARG A 162 -0.22 -0.76 25.31
CA ARG A 162 -0.52 0.45 26.10
C ARG A 162 -1.09 1.61 25.26
N GLY A 163 -1.92 1.30 24.27
CA GLY A 163 -2.59 2.29 23.42
C GLY A 163 -1.74 2.86 22.28
N PHE A 164 -0.61 2.22 21.94
CA PHE A 164 0.21 2.60 20.78
C PHE A 164 0.50 1.38 19.91
N TYR A 165 0.55 1.59 18.59
CA TYR A 165 1.00 0.57 17.64
C TYR A 165 2.53 0.46 17.68
N GLN A 166 3.03 -0.78 17.63
CA GLN A 166 4.44 -1.12 17.54
C GLN A 166 4.65 -2.08 16.38
N ALA A 167 5.68 -1.83 15.57
CA ALA A 167 6.10 -2.76 14.53
C ALA A 167 6.75 -3.98 15.17
N LEU A 168 6.27 -5.17 14.82
CA LEU A 168 6.91 -6.45 15.11
C LEU A 168 7.79 -6.91 13.96
N GLN A 169 7.43 -6.54 12.73
CA GLN A 169 8.17 -6.83 11.51
C GLN A 169 8.32 -5.55 10.68
N PRO A 170 9.19 -4.60 11.09
CA PRO A 170 9.25 -3.25 10.53
C PRO A 170 9.68 -3.20 9.06
N ASP A 171 10.42 -4.22 8.62
CA ASP A 171 11.04 -4.30 7.28
C ASP A 171 10.17 -5.06 6.27
N VAL A 172 8.99 -5.56 6.69
CA VAL A 172 8.01 -6.13 5.76
C VAL A 172 7.43 -5.01 4.90
N VAL A 173 7.36 -5.25 3.60
CA VAL A 173 6.83 -4.33 2.60
C VAL A 173 5.43 -4.76 2.20
N ILE A 174 4.51 -3.81 2.21
CA ILE A 174 3.15 -3.96 1.69
C ILE A 174 3.08 -3.20 0.36
N LEU A 175 2.83 -3.95 -0.71
CA LEU A 175 2.63 -3.43 -2.05
C LEU A 175 1.14 -3.45 -2.38
N SER A 176 0.71 -2.52 -3.23
CA SER A 176 -0.62 -2.57 -3.84
C SER A 176 -0.54 -2.51 -5.35
N ILE A 177 -1.36 -3.33 -6.00
CA ILE A 177 -1.51 -3.35 -7.45
C ILE A 177 -2.98 -3.45 -7.85
N PRO A 178 -3.38 -2.88 -9.01
CA PRO A 178 -4.73 -2.98 -9.50
C PRO A 178 -4.86 -4.14 -10.49
N GLN A 179 -6.00 -4.81 -10.47
CA GLN A 179 -6.38 -5.76 -11.51
C GLN A 179 -6.68 -5.10 -12.85
N ILE A 180 -6.60 -5.90 -13.91
CA ILE A 180 -7.03 -5.48 -15.24
C ILE A 180 -8.51 -5.11 -15.15
N GLN A 181 -8.83 -3.90 -15.60
CA GLN A 181 -10.21 -3.40 -15.59
C GLN A 181 -10.48 -2.56 -16.84
N ALA A 182 -11.71 -2.68 -17.35
CA ALA A 182 -12.23 -1.74 -18.34
C ALA A 182 -12.41 -0.35 -17.71
N LYS A 183 -12.44 0.68 -18.56
CA LYS A 183 -12.78 2.04 -18.14
C LYS A 183 -14.20 2.08 -17.54
N LYS A 184 -14.36 2.74 -16.40
CA LYS A 184 -15.65 3.05 -15.76
C LYS A 184 -15.75 4.57 -15.56
N ASP A 185 -16.91 5.08 -15.18
CA ASP A 185 -17.15 6.54 -15.07
C ASP A 185 -16.14 7.26 -14.16
N ASN A 186 -15.77 6.63 -13.03
CA ASN A 186 -14.85 7.21 -12.05
C ASN A 186 -13.52 6.44 -11.94
N GLU A 187 -13.27 5.47 -12.83
CA GLU A 187 -12.05 4.67 -12.80
C GLU A 187 -11.43 4.57 -14.20
N PRO A 188 -10.14 4.90 -14.35
CA PRO A 188 -9.45 4.71 -15.61
C PRO A 188 -9.34 3.22 -15.96
N GLN A 189 -9.10 2.94 -17.24
CA GLN A 189 -8.79 1.59 -17.70
C GLN A 189 -7.41 1.16 -17.16
N VAL A 190 -7.31 -0.10 -16.74
CA VAL A 190 -6.03 -0.79 -16.48
C VAL A 190 -5.90 -1.90 -17.52
N SER A 191 -5.00 -1.70 -18.49
CA SER A 191 -4.69 -2.72 -19.49
C SER A 191 -3.74 -3.78 -18.92
N GLU A 192 -3.56 -4.89 -19.63
CA GLU A 192 -2.56 -5.91 -19.28
C GLU A 192 -1.14 -5.33 -19.19
N LEU A 193 -0.76 -4.47 -20.15
CA LEU A 193 0.53 -3.79 -20.14
C LEU A 193 0.68 -2.85 -18.95
N ALA A 194 -0.39 -2.11 -18.59
CA ALA A 194 -0.38 -1.23 -17.44
C ALA A 194 -0.23 -2.03 -16.14
N ARG A 195 -1.00 -3.10 -15.94
CA ARG A 195 -0.86 -3.99 -14.77
C ARG A 195 0.54 -4.57 -14.68
N GLN A 196 1.09 -5.05 -15.80
CA GLN A 196 2.46 -5.57 -15.83
C GLN A 196 3.48 -4.50 -15.44
N ALA A 197 3.35 -3.28 -15.96
CA ALA A 197 4.28 -2.21 -15.66
C ALA A 197 4.18 -1.76 -14.19
N ILE A 198 2.95 -1.61 -13.66
CA ILE A 198 2.71 -1.29 -12.26
C ILE A 198 3.31 -2.40 -11.38
N PHE A 199 2.93 -3.66 -11.59
CA PHE A 199 3.41 -4.72 -10.72
C PHE A 199 4.93 -4.91 -10.77
N ALA A 200 5.54 -4.84 -11.96
CA ALA A 200 6.99 -4.89 -12.08
C ALA A 200 7.68 -3.74 -11.34
N HIS A 201 7.13 -2.53 -11.45
CA HIS A 201 7.61 -1.35 -10.73
C HIS A 201 7.50 -1.55 -9.20
N GLU A 202 6.32 -1.86 -8.69
CA GLU A 202 6.08 -2.03 -7.25
C GLU A 202 6.90 -3.16 -6.65
N ILE A 203 6.97 -4.32 -7.31
CA ILE A 203 7.75 -5.46 -6.79
C ILE A 203 9.25 -5.15 -6.74
N SER A 204 9.73 -4.27 -7.61
CA SER A 204 11.13 -3.83 -7.58
C SER A 204 11.46 -2.97 -6.35
N HIS A 205 10.50 -2.16 -5.86
CA HIS A 205 10.64 -1.45 -4.59
C HIS A 205 10.68 -2.45 -3.43
N GLY A 206 9.80 -3.45 -3.44
CA GLY A 206 9.81 -4.53 -2.47
C GLY A 206 11.17 -5.24 -2.40
N GLU A 207 11.75 -5.58 -3.56
CA GLU A 207 13.09 -6.15 -3.65
C GLU A 207 14.16 -5.18 -3.14
N TYR A 208 14.08 -3.88 -3.47
CA TYR A 208 15.01 -2.87 -2.99
C TYR A 208 15.03 -2.77 -1.46
N TYR A 209 13.88 -2.74 -0.79
CA TYR A 209 13.84 -2.64 0.68
C TYR A 209 14.31 -3.91 1.38
N THR A 210 14.02 -5.08 0.81
CA THR A 210 14.17 -6.35 1.52
C THR A 210 15.42 -7.15 1.14
N ASN A 211 16.06 -6.84 0.01
CA ASN A 211 17.31 -7.46 -0.44
C ASN A 211 18.47 -6.44 -0.36
N SER A 212 19.21 -6.48 0.76
CA SER A 212 20.31 -5.53 1.00
C SER A 212 21.43 -5.59 -0.04
N HIS A 213 21.66 -6.75 -0.65
CA HIS A 213 22.65 -6.91 -1.72
C HIS A 213 22.19 -6.20 -2.99
N TYR A 214 20.90 -6.30 -3.34
CA TYR A 214 20.32 -5.59 -4.46
C TYR A 214 20.29 -4.08 -4.22
N ALA A 215 19.85 -3.64 -3.04
CA ALA A 215 19.88 -2.23 -2.65
C ALA A 215 21.29 -1.62 -2.76
N ASN A 216 22.30 -2.34 -2.23
CA ASN A 216 23.69 -1.90 -2.33
C ASN A 216 24.17 -1.84 -3.78
N TYR A 217 23.80 -2.81 -4.61
CA TYR A 217 24.09 -2.76 -6.04
C TYR A 217 23.49 -1.50 -6.70
N CYS A 218 22.22 -1.18 -6.43
CA CYS A 218 21.57 0.01 -6.98
C CYS A 218 22.23 1.31 -6.53
N ARG A 219 22.62 1.42 -5.25
CA ARG A 219 23.39 2.57 -4.73
C ARG A 219 24.74 2.71 -5.46
N MET A 220 25.44 1.61 -5.64
CA MET A 220 26.73 1.59 -6.33
C MET A 220 26.59 1.94 -7.82
N PHE A 221 25.55 1.44 -8.48
CA PHE A 221 25.23 1.82 -9.85
C PHE A 221 25.00 3.33 -9.96
N TRP A 222 24.15 3.89 -9.09
CA TRP A 222 23.88 5.32 -9.03
C TRP A 222 25.14 6.16 -8.78
N GLN A 223 25.96 5.78 -7.80
CA GLN A 223 27.10 6.58 -7.36
C GLN A 223 28.35 6.42 -8.23
N GLN A 224 28.59 5.21 -8.75
CA GLN A 224 29.88 4.86 -9.36
C GLN A 224 29.78 4.50 -10.84
N THR A 225 28.61 4.07 -11.32
CA THR A 225 28.43 3.69 -12.73
C THR A 225 27.85 4.83 -13.55
N LEU A 226 26.83 5.52 -13.01
CA LEU A 226 26.30 6.72 -13.66
C LEU A 226 27.31 7.88 -13.60
N THR A 227 27.35 8.66 -14.67
CA THR A 227 28.03 9.97 -14.68
C THR A 227 27.17 11.03 -13.99
N ASP A 228 27.76 12.18 -13.63
CA ASP A 228 27.02 13.31 -13.08
C ASP A 228 25.90 13.79 -14.02
N ALA A 229 26.17 13.83 -15.33
CA ALA A 229 25.18 14.20 -16.33
C ALA A 229 24.00 13.23 -16.36
N GLN A 230 24.26 11.92 -16.30
CA GLN A 230 23.22 10.89 -16.27
C GLN A 230 22.40 10.95 -14.98
N ARG A 231 23.04 11.15 -13.82
CA ARG A 231 22.31 11.39 -12.56
C ARG A 231 21.41 12.62 -12.67
N GLU A 232 21.91 13.72 -13.21
CA GLU A 232 21.12 14.96 -13.36
C GLU A 232 19.92 14.78 -14.29
N ILE A 233 20.02 13.95 -15.32
CA ILE A 233 18.89 13.58 -16.19
C ILE A 233 17.78 12.89 -15.38
N PHE A 234 18.12 11.90 -14.54
CA PHE A 234 17.17 11.25 -13.65
C PHE A 234 16.57 12.21 -12.61
N LEU A 235 17.40 13.05 -11.98
CA LEU A 235 16.92 14.05 -11.02
C LEU A 235 15.92 15.01 -11.67
N ASN A 236 16.18 15.46 -12.90
CA ASN A 236 15.25 16.31 -13.62
C ASN A 236 13.98 15.59 -14.06
N PHE A 237 14.07 14.30 -14.40
CA PHE A 237 12.89 13.45 -14.57
C PHE A 237 12.06 13.42 -13.29
N PHE A 238 12.65 13.07 -12.15
CA PHE A 238 11.95 13.00 -10.87
C PHE A 238 11.32 14.32 -10.41
N LYS A 239 12.01 15.45 -10.58
CA LYS A 239 11.45 16.79 -10.30
C LYS A 239 10.17 17.06 -11.10
N ARG A 240 10.09 16.65 -12.38
CA ARG A 240 8.88 16.84 -13.22
C ARG A 240 7.69 16.04 -12.72
N TYR A 241 7.95 14.96 -11.99
CA TYR A 241 6.94 14.10 -11.37
C TYR A 241 6.71 14.42 -9.88
N ASN A 242 7.30 15.53 -9.38
CA ASN A 242 7.18 16.02 -8.00
C ASN A 242 7.77 15.10 -6.91
N TYR A 243 8.75 14.25 -7.25
CA TYR A 243 9.48 13.48 -6.25
C TYR A 243 10.44 14.35 -5.43
N ALA A 244 10.64 13.98 -4.16
CA ALA A 244 11.59 14.61 -3.24
C ALA A 244 13.05 14.25 -3.58
N VAL A 245 13.65 14.99 -4.51
CA VAL A 245 15.02 14.73 -5.03
C VAL A 245 16.16 15.10 -4.06
N ASN A 246 15.84 15.52 -2.84
CA ASN A 246 16.79 15.71 -1.76
C ASN A 246 16.95 14.46 -0.88
N ILE A 247 16.21 13.37 -1.16
CA ILE A 247 16.31 12.09 -0.46
C ILE A 247 17.06 11.09 -1.34
N PRO A 248 18.36 10.81 -1.05
CA PRO A 248 19.16 9.92 -1.89
C PRO A 248 18.57 8.52 -2.05
N GLU A 249 18.03 7.95 -0.96
CA GLU A 249 17.46 6.60 -0.99
C GLU A 249 16.22 6.50 -1.88
N LEU A 250 15.33 7.49 -1.84
CA LEU A 250 14.17 7.56 -2.73
C LEU A 250 14.62 7.60 -4.19
N ILE A 251 15.58 8.47 -4.52
CA ILE A 251 16.08 8.62 -5.90
C ILE A 251 16.67 7.31 -6.44
N VAL A 252 17.45 6.59 -5.62
CA VAL A 252 18.06 5.32 -6.03
C VAL A 252 16.99 4.25 -6.24
N ASN A 253 16.00 4.18 -5.34
CA ASN A 253 14.90 3.24 -5.42
C ASN A 253 14.01 3.49 -6.65
N GLU A 254 13.67 4.75 -6.92
CA GLU A 254 12.92 5.16 -8.12
C GLU A 254 13.71 4.91 -9.40
N MET A 255 15.01 5.23 -9.42
CA MET A 255 15.85 5.06 -10.60
C MET A 255 15.87 3.61 -11.05
N GLN A 256 16.06 2.65 -10.15
CA GLN A 256 16.08 1.24 -10.55
C GLN A 256 14.71 0.78 -11.06
N ALA A 257 13.62 1.22 -10.41
CA ALA A 257 12.25 0.84 -10.78
C ALA A 257 11.89 1.34 -12.18
N TYR A 258 12.18 2.61 -12.47
CA TYR A 258 11.96 3.18 -13.80
C TYR A 258 12.88 2.60 -14.85
N LEU A 259 14.18 2.50 -14.56
CA LEU A 259 15.17 2.05 -15.54
C LEU A 259 14.91 0.62 -16.01
N MET A 260 14.62 -0.30 -15.08
CA MET A 260 14.59 -1.73 -15.35
C MET A 260 13.19 -2.35 -15.33
N PHE A 261 12.24 -1.76 -14.59
CA PHE A 261 10.96 -2.42 -14.27
C PHE A 261 9.73 -1.64 -14.70
N THR A 262 9.89 -0.58 -15.49
CA THR A 262 8.77 0.20 -16.04
C THR A 262 8.75 0.12 -17.58
N PRO A 263 8.26 -1.00 -18.15
CA PRO A 263 8.32 -1.26 -19.59
C PRO A 263 7.31 -0.45 -20.42
N ASP A 264 6.28 0.12 -19.79
CA ASP A 264 5.25 0.90 -20.50
C ASP A 264 5.82 2.26 -20.94
N PRO A 265 5.93 2.54 -22.25
CA PRO A 265 6.43 3.82 -22.77
C PRO A 265 5.58 5.03 -22.34
N LEU A 266 4.30 4.82 -22.00
CA LEU A 266 3.41 5.84 -21.47
C LEU A 266 3.78 6.24 -20.04
N SER A 267 4.45 5.36 -19.31
CA SER A 267 4.97 5.62 -17.97
C SER A 267 6.41 6.13 -18.04
N PHE A 268 7.30 5.40 -18.73
CA PHE A 268 8.73 5.71 -18.84
C PHE A 268 9.31 5.39 -20.21
N SER A 269 10.07 6.32 -20.77
CA SER A 269 10.72 6.18 -22.08
C SER A 269 11.89 7.14 -22.20
N ALA A 270 12.76 6.94 -23.20
CA ALA A 270 13.90 7.82 -23.46
C ALA A 270 13.46 9.28 -23.66
N LYS A 271 12.36 9.48 -24.41
CA LYS A 271 11.73 10.80 -24.60
C LYS A 271 11.32 11.46 -23.29
N LYS A 272 10.72 10.70 -22.35
CA LYS A 272 10.33 11.23 -21.03
C LYS A 272 11.52 11.53 -20.14
N LEU A 273 12.56 10.70 -20.22
CA LEU A 273 13.82 10.90 -19.51
C LEU A 273 14.59 12.12 -20.05
N GLY A 274 14.49 12.37 -21.36
CA GLY A 274 15.14 13.48 -22.07
C GLY A 274 16.40 13.05 -22.84
N VAL A 275 16.49 11.78 -23.24
CA VAL A 275 17.64 11.17 -23.92
C VAL A 275 17.22 10.47 -25.21
N LYS A 276 18.19 9.97 -25.97
CA LYS A 276 17.94 9.10 -27.13
C LYS A 276 17.67 7.66 -26.69
N ASP A 277 16.97 6.89 -27.52
CA ASP A 277 16.65 5.49 -27.21
C ASP A 277 17.92 4.65 -27.01
N GLU A 278 18.98 4.90 -27.79
CA GLU A 278 20.26 4.19 -27.65
C GLU A 278 20.96 4.50 -26.32
N GLU A 279 20.77 5.72 -25.80
CA GLU A 279 21.35 6.11 -24.51
C GLU A 279 20.61 5.44 -23.34
N LEU A 280 19.27 5.40 -23.39
CA LEU A 280 18.50 4.66 -22.39
C LEU A 280 18.82 3.17 -22.40
N GLU A 281 18.95 2.57 -23.59
CA GLU A 281 19.30 1.15 -23.68
C GLU A 281 20.73 0.88 -23.19
N SER A 282 21.69 1.77 -23.47
CA SER A 282 23.04 1.68 -22.91
C SER A 282 23.04 1.71 -21.38
N LEU A 283 22.19 2.53 -20.76
CA LEU A 283 22.01 2.55 -19.30
C LEU A 283 21.47 1.22 -18.76
N ARG A 284 20.46 0.64 -19.43
CA ARG A 284 19.89 -0.67 -19.07
C ARG A 284 20.91 -1.80 -19.22
N GLU A 285 21.64 -1.82 -20.33
CA GLU A 285 22.71 -2.79 -20.56
C GLU A 285 23.82 -2.67 -19.51
N ALA A 286 24.21 -1.46 -19.13
CA ALA A 286 25.19 -1.25 -18.06
C ALA A 286 24.69 -1.82 -16.72
N PHE A 287 23.41 -1.61 -16.39
CA PHE A 287 22.79 -2.19 -15.20
C PHE A 287 22.78 -3.73 -15.27
N ARG A 288 22.28 -4.32 -16.37
CA ARG A 288 22.25 -5.78 -16.56
C ARG A 288 23.65 -6.41 -16.52
N LYS A 289 24.65 -5.77 -17.13
CA LYS A 289 26.04 -6.24 -17.17
C LYS A 289 26.67 -6.33 -15.78
N GLY A 290 26.24 -5.47 -14.85
CA GLY A 290 26.68 -5.52 -13.46
C GLY A 290 26.14 -6.72 -12.67
N LYS A 291 25.23 -7.52 -13.27
CA LYS A 291 24.61 -8.72 -12.68
C LYS A 291 23.98 -8.40 -11.31
N PRO A 292 22.96 -7.53 -11.27
CA PRO A 292 22.29 -7.18 -10.02
C PRO A 292 21.81 -8.47 -9.31
N PRO A 293 22.02 -8.59 -7.99
CA PRO A 293 21.70 -9.80 -7.24
C PRO A 293 20.20 -9.85 -6.92
N THR A 294 19.36 -10.02 -7.95
CA THR A 294 17.91 -10.17 -7.85
C THR A 294 17.41 -11.35 -8.69
N LYS A 295 16.27 -11.91 -8.30
CA LYS A 295 15.54 -12.91 -9.08
C LYS A 295 14.47 -12.29 -9.98
N LEU A 296 14.18 -10.99 -9.82
CA LEU A 296 13.18 -10.32 -10.63
C LEU A 296 13.58 -10.32 -12.12
N PRO A 297 12.61 -10.40 -13.04
CA PRO A 297 12.88 -10.39 -14.47
C PRO A 297 13.37 -9.01 -14.91
N LEU A 298 14.69 -8.87 -15.10
CA LEU A 298 15.30 -7.69 -15.69
C LEU A 298 14.94 -7.60 -17.18
N ARG A 299 14.60 -6.40 -17.65
CA ARG A 299 14.31 -6.13 -19.06
C ARG A 299 15.43 -5.36 -19.77
#